data_AF-A0A8S3AFW8-F1
#
_entry.id   AF-A0A8S3AFW8-F1
#
_cell.length_a   1.000
_cell.length_b   1.000
_cell.length_c   1.000
_cell.angle_alpha   90.00
_cell.angle_beta   90.00
_cell.angle_gamma   90.00
#
_symmetry.space_group_name_H-M   'P 1'
#
loop_
_entity.id
_entity.type
_entity.pdbx_description
1 polymer ?
#
loop_
_entity_poly.entity_id
_entity_poly.type
_entity_poly.pdbx_seq_one_letter_code
_entity_poly.pdbx_strand_id
1 'polypeptide(L)' 'LEPSPIQCQAWPIALKGYDFIGIAQTGTGKTLAFLLPALIHIDNQPK' A
#
# COMPACT_ATOMS: atom_id res chain seq x y z
N LEU A 1 0.14 -13.28 11.61
CA LEU A 1 -0.60 -12.73 10.46
C LEU A 1 0.43 -12.17 9.50
N GLU A 2 0.51 -12.73 8.30
CA GLU A 2 1.46 -12.27 7.27
C GLU A 2 0.73 -11.36 6.27
N PRO A 3 1.39 -10.32 5.73
CA PRO A 3 0.79 -9.49 4.69
C PRO A 3 0.50 -10.31 3.42
N SER A 4 -0.53 -9.93 2.69
CA SER A 4 -0.85 -10.61 1.42
C SER A 4 0.18 -10.32 0.34
N PRO A 5 0.31 -11.16 -0.71
CA PRO A 5 1.29 -10.93 -1.78
C PRO A 5 1.20 -9.54 -2.43
N ILE A 6 -0.03 -9.00 -2.60
CA ILE A 6 -0.22 -7.66 -3.15
C ILE A 6 0.25 -6.56 -2.19
N GLN A 7 0.13 -6.76 -0.88
CA GLN A 7 0.64 -5.83 0.14
C GLN A 7 2.18 -5.85 0.17
N CYS A 8 2.78 -7.04 0.19
CA CYS A 8 4.23 -7.22 0.15
C CYS A 8 4.88 -6.54 -1.06
N GLN A 9 4.22 -6.56 -2.22
CA GLN A 9 4.71 -5.91 -3.43
C GLN A 9 4.40 -4.40 -3.46
N ALA A 10 3.21 -3.99 -3.03
CA ALA A 10 2.77 -2.59 -3.13
C ALA A 10 3.47 -1.67 -2.12
N TRP A 11 3.61 -2.09 -0.85
CA TRP A 11 4.09 -1.19 0.21
C TRP A 11 5.50 -0.64 -0.05
N PRO A 12 6.52 -1.44 -0.45
CA PRO A 12 7.85 -0.90 -0.72
C PRO A 12 7.89 0.10 -1.88
N ILE A 13 6.94 0.02 -2.83
CA ILE A 13 6.84 0.93 -3.99
C ILE A 13 6.14 2.21 -3.56
N ALA A 14 4.97 2.08 -2.94
CA ALA A 14 4.13 3.19 -2.51
C ALA A 14 4.79 4.05 -1.40
N LEU A 15 5.47 3.41 -0.44
CA LEU A 15 6.19 4.13 0.64
C LEU A 15 7.39 4.94 0.12
N LYS A 16 7.89 4.65 -1.07
CA LYS A 16 8.91 5.46 -1.76
C LYS A 16 8.29 6.63 -2.53
N GLY A 17 6.96 6.76 -2.55
CA GLY A 17 6.24 7.79 -3.29
C GLY A 17 6.10 7.51 -4.78
N TYR A 18 6.30 6.26 -5.22
CA TYR A 18 6.08 5.88 -6.62
C TYR A 18 4.63 5.44 -6.84
N ASP A 19 4.10 5.82 -7.99
CA ASP A 19 2.83 5.30 -8.49
C ASP A 19 2.99 3.84 -8.93
N PHE A 20 1.93 3.05 -8.75
CA PHE A 20 1.90 1.66 -9.18
C PHE A 20 0.49 1.22 -9.60
N ILE A 21 0.42 0.19 -10.45
CA ILE A 21 -0.83 -0.51 -10.79
C ILE A 21 -0.76 -1.91 -10.18
N GLY A 22 -1.63 -2.18 -9.20
CA GLY A 22 -1.71 -3.48 -8.53
C GLY A 22 -2.87 -4.33 -9.03
N ILE A 23 -2.58 -5.54 -9.53
CA ILE A 23 -3.59 -6.52 -9.96
C ILE A 23 -3.60 -7.70 -9.00
N ALA A 24 -4.75 -7.99 -8.41
CA ALA A 24 -4.96 -9.17 -7.56
C ALA A 24 -6.44 -9.54 -7.50
N GLN A 25 -6.76 -10.78 -7.12
CA GLN A 25 -8.14 -11.27 -6.98
C GLN A 25 -8.93 -10.50 -5.90
N THR A 26 -10.26 -10.55 -5.95
CA THR A 26 -11.12 -9.96 -4.91
C THR A 26 -10.88 -10.65 -3.55
N GLY A 27 -10.91 -9.89 -2.46
CA GLY A 27 -10.64 -10.43 -1.11
C GLY A 27 -9.16 -10.57 -0.72
N THR A 28 -8.22 -10.21 -1.60
CA THR A 28 -6.76 -10.35 -1.35
C THR A 28 -6.12 -9.16 -0.62
N GLY A 29 -6.91 -8.24 -0.07
CA GLY A 29 -6.38 -7.13 0.72
C GLY A 29 -5.83 -5.94 -0.07
N LYS A 30 -6.25 -5.75 -1.34
CA LYS A 30 -5.91 -4.58 -2.16
C LYS A 30 -6.21 -3.25 -1.48
N THR A 31 -7.30 -3.17 -0.72
CA THR A 31 -7.70 -1.96 0.02
C THR A 31 -6.59 -1.52 0.98
N LEU A 32 -6.06 -2.44 1.79
CA LEU A 32 -4.97 -2.13 2.71
C LEU A 32 -3.62 -1.95 1.98
N ALA A 33 -3.47 -2.51 0.78
CA ALA A 33 -2.26 -2.35 -0.03
C ALA A 33 -1.99 -0.88 -0.41
N PHE A 34 -3.03 -0.06 -0.62
CA PHE A 34 -2.87 1.38 -0.87
C PHE A 34 -3.15 2.26 0.36
N LEU A 35 -4.06 1.85 1.26
CA LEU A 35 -4.43 2.69 2.42
C LEU A 35 -3.30 2.83 3.43
N LEU A 36 -2.55 1.77 3.74
CA LEU A 36 -1.47 1.88 4.73
C LEU A 36 -0.39 2.88 4.29
N PRO A 37 0.16 2.80 3.05
CA PRO A 37 1.06 3.84 2.55
C PRO A 37 0.44 5.24 2.54
N ALA A 38 -0.84 5.37 2.17
CA ALA A 38 -1.52 6.67 2.16
C ALA A 38 -1.64 7.30 3.55
N LEU A 39 -1.97 6.51 4.58
CA LEU A 39 -2.05 6.97 5.96
C LEU A 39 -0.68 7.42 6.47
N ILE A 40 0.37 6.63 6.20
CA ILE A 40 1.76 7.02 6.54
C ILE A 40 2.15 8.31 5.81
N HIS A 41 1.74 8.48 4.55
CA HIS A 41 2.02 9.69 3.79
C HIS A 41 1.33 10.93 4.38
N ILE A 42 0.06 10.79 4.82
CA ILE A 42 -0.71 11.87 5.47
C ILE A 42 -0.07 12.25 6.82
N ASP A 43 0.32 11.26 7.63
CA ASP A 43 0.92 11.48 8.95
C ASP A 43 2.27 12.23 8.88
N ASN A 44 3.00 12.06 7.78
CA ASN A 44 4.30 12.72 7.56
C ASN A 44 4.21 14.11 6.91
N GLN A 45 3.02 14.67 6.69
CA GLN A 45 2.90 16.03 6.14
C GLN A 45 3.27 17.09 7.21
N PRO A 46 3.93 18.20 6.80
CA PRO A 46 4.15 19.33 7.71
C PRO A 46 2.81 19.96 8.15
N LYS A 47 2.81 20.54 9.35
CA LYS A 47 1.64 21.27 9.89
C LYS A 47 1.51 22.68 9.32
#